data_AF-A0A526PLZ4-F1
#
_entry.id   AF-A0A526PLZ4-F1
#
_cell.length_a   1.000
_cell.length_b   1.000
_cell.length_c   1.000
_cell.angle_alpha   90.00
_cell.angle_beta   90.00
_cell.angle_gamma   90.00
#
_symmetry.space_group_name_H-M   'P 1'
#
loop_
_entity.id
_entity.type
_entity.pdbx_description
1 polymer ?
#
loop_
_entity_poly.entity_id
_entity_poly.type
_entity_poly.pdbx_seq_one_letter_code
_entity_poly.pdbx_strand_id
1 'polypeptide(L)'
;VSTGPSLPLSFGSAESPIKLELQALSVKAAGQGTQPKLDISAVLPSIATNFTKSEGITLGLHSDAFDLKSRTGPISGTVTVETIGLDNP
;
A
#
# COMPACT_ATOMS: atom_id res chain seq x y z
N VAL A 1 -14.86 -14.19 4.04
CA VAL A 1 -14.74 -13.15 5.07
C VAL A 1 -15.27 -11.84 4.50
N SER A 2 -16.21 -11.16 5.17
CA SER A 2 -16.70 -9.86 4.71
C SER A 2 -15.66 -8.82 5.09
N THR A 3 -14.85 -8.39 4.14
CA THR A 3 -13.99 -7.22 4.29
C THR A 3 -14.93 -6.00 4.45
N GLY A 4 -14.77 -5.21 5.51
CA GLY A 4 -15.54 -3.97 5.71
C GLY A 4 -15.46 -3.00 4.51
N PRO A 5 -16.16 -1.85 4.54
CA PRO A 5 -16.23 -0.95 3.40
C PRO A 5 -14.84 -0.60 2.87
N SER A 6 -14.63 -0.78 1.56
CA SER A 6 -13.39 -0.41 0.87
C SER A 6 -13.62 0.79 -0.04
N LEU A 7 -12.56 1.58 -0.22
CA LEU A 7 -12.51 2.68 -1.16
C LEU A 7 -11.89 2.20 -2.48
N PRO A 8 -12.65 2.17 -3.59
CA PRO A 8 -12.08 1.86 -4.90
C PRO A 8 -11.17 3.00 -5.36
N LEU A 9 -9.95 2.65 -5.76
CA LEU A 9 -8.97 3.55 -6.33
C LEU A 9 -8.58 3.06 -7.72
N SER A 10 -8.56 3.96 -8.69
CA SER A 10 -8.16 3.65 -10.07
C SER A 10 -6.93 4.46 -10.45
N PHE A 11 -5.90 3.78 -10.93
CA PHE A 11 -4.64 4.36 -11.40
C PHE A 11 -4.29 3.77 -12.77
N GLY A 12 -3.22 4.30 -13.39
CA GLY A 12 -2.76 3.86 -14.70
C GLY A 12 -3.47 4.56 -15.87
N SER A 13 -3.14 4.13 -17.09
CA SER A 13 -3.78 4.60 -18.32
C SER A 13 -5.00 3.74 -18.67
N ALA A 14 -5.79 4.17 -19.66
CA ALA A 14 -6.89 3.35 -20.18
C ALA A 14 -6.41 2.01 -20.77
N GLU A 15 -5.17 1.96 -21.30
CA GLU A 15 -4.56 0.75 -21.86
C GLU A 15 -3.95 -0.17 -20.79
N SER A 16 -3.64 0.37 -19.60
CA SER A 16 -3.05 -0.38 -18.48
C SER A 16 -3.63 0.10 -17.15
N PRO A 17 -4.93 -0.16 -16.91
CA PRO A 17 -5.58 0.23 -15.67
C PRO A 17 -5.08 -0.61 -14.50
N ILE A 18 -4.96 0.04 -13.35
CA ILE A 18 -4.69 -0.59 -12.06
C ILE A 18 -5.83 -0.21 -11.13
N LYS A 19 -6.61 -1.19 -10.70
CA LYS A 19 -7.72 -1.02 -9.76
C LYS A 19 -7.33 -1.57 -8.41
N LEU A 20 -7.48 -0.80 -7.35
CA LEU A 20 -7.18 -1.23 -5.99
C LEU A 20 -8.38 -0.95 -5.09
N GLU A 21 -8.64 -1.86 -4.18
CA GLU A 21 -9.57 -1.63 -3.08
C GLU A 21 -8.74 -1.28 -1.85
N LEU A 22 -8.92 -0.09 -1.28
CA LEU A 22 -8.27 0.32 -0.04
C LEU A 22 -9.24 0.15 1.12
N GLN A 23 -8.94 -0.74 2.06
CA GLN A 23 -9.77 -0.92 3.26
C GLN A 23 -9.29 -0.06 4.42
N ALA A 24 -7.98 -0.01 4.64
CA ALA A 24 -7.40 0.75 5.74
C ALA A 24 -6.06 1.34 5.33
N LEU A 25 -5.81 2.57 5.79
CA LEU A 25 -4.53 3.25 5.69
C LEU A 25 -4.27 3.93 7.03
N SER A 26 -3.11 3.64 7.61
CA SER A 26 -2.66 4.27 8.85
C SER A 26 -1.29 4.87 8.63
N VAL A 27 -1.10 6.07 9.18
CA VAL A 27 0.18 6.76 9.19
C VAL A 27 0.45 7.23 10.60
N LYS A 28 1.62 6.90 11.12
CA LYS A 28 2.09 7.33 12.43
C LYS A 28 3.46 7.96 12.28
N ALA A 29 3.59 9.18 12.78
CA ALA A 29 4.87 9.86 12.93
C ALA A 29 5.14 10.09 14.42
N ALA A 30 6.34 9.76 14.87
CA ALA A 30 6.76 9.93 16.27
C ALA A 30 8.19 10.47 16.36
N GLY A 31 8.48 11.26 17.38
CA GLY A 31 9.78 11.91 17.60
C GLY A 31 9.74 13.42 17.37
N GLN A 32 10.73 14.11 17.93
CA GLN A 32 10.87 15.57 17.83
C GLN A 32 12.00 15.91 16.85
N GLY A 33 11.85 17.00 16.08
CA GLY A 33 12.85 17.48 15.13
C GLY A 33 12.51 17.16 13.66
N THR A 34 13.50 17.22 12.78
CA THR A 34 13.32 17.12 11.32
C THR A 34 13.30 15.69 10.79
N GLN A 35 13.64 14.70 11.60
CA GLN A 35 13.75 13.28 11.24
C GLN A 35 12.90 12.39 12.15
N PRO A 36 11.56 12.46 12.07
CA PRO A 36 10.69 11.56 12.83
C PRO A 36 10.84 10.10 12.39
N LYS A 37 10.50 9.21 13.33
CA LYS A 37 10.13 7.82 13.03
C LYS A 37 8.79 7.82 12.30
N LEU A 38 8.69 7.10 11.20
CA LEU A 38 7.50 7.02 10.36
C LEU A 38 7.09 5.55 10.18
N ASP A 39 5.85 5.24 10.53
CA ASP A 39 5.20 3.96 10.30
C ASP A 39 3.98 4.18 9.40
N ILE A 40 3.93 3.47 8.28
CA ILE A 40 2.79 3.48 7.35
C ILE A 40 2.31 2.05 7.20
N SER A 41 1.01 1.81 7.32
CA SER A 41 0.43 0.50 7.05
C SER A 41 -0.81 0.63 6.20
N ALA A 42 -0.99 -0.29 5.25
CA ALA A 42 -2.18 -0.35 4.43
C ALA A 42 -2.70 -1.77 4.31
N VAL A 43 -4.02 -1.91 4.23
CA VAL A 43 -4.72 -3.16 3.93
C VAL A 43 -5.51 -2.96 2.65
N LEU A 44 -5.18 -3.75 1.63
CA LEU A 44 -5.86 -3.73 0.34
C LEU A 44 -6.50 -5.09 0.09
N PRO A 45 -7.84 -5.19 0.14
CA PRO A 45 -8.54 -6.43 -0.16
C PRO A 45 -8.22 -6.97 -1.55
N SER A 46 -8.04 -6.10 -2.55
CA SER A 46 -7.62 -6.52 -3.89
C SER A 46 -6.85 -5.46 -4.65
N ILE A 47 -6.01 -5.94 -5.57
CA ILE A 47 -5.33 -5.16 -6.61
C ILE A 47 -5.51 -5.92 -7.93
N ALA A 48 -6.06 -5.27 -8.95
CA ALA A 48 -6.28 -5.85 -10.27
C ALA A 48 -5.60 -5.02 -11.35
N THR A 49 -4.85 -5.68 -12.20
CA THR A 49 -4.32 -5.17 -13.48
C THR A 49 -4.99 -5.92 -14.63
N ASN A 50 -4.59 -5.66 -15.88
CA ASN A 50 -5.13 -6.36 -17.05
C ASN A 50 -4.95 -7.89 -17.01
N PHE A 51 -3.91 -8.39 -16.33
CA PHE A 51 -3.50 -9.80 -16.41
C PHE A 51 -3.33 -10.44 -15.03
N THR A 52 -3.51 -9.69 -13.96
CA THR A 52 -3.18 -10.18 -12.61
C THR A 52 -4.15 -9.60 -11.61
N LYS A 53 -4.63 -10.47 -10.73
CA LYS A 53 -5.40 -10.07 -9.56
C LYS A 53 -4.71 -10.60 -8.31
N SER A 54 -4.37 -9.70 -7.41
CA SER A 54 -3.90 -10.02 -6.07
C SER A 54 -5.00 -9.76 -5.05
N GLU A 55 -5.10 -10.62 -4.04
CA GLU A 55 -6.09 -10.49 -2.96
C GLU A 55 -5.40 -10.61 -1.59
N GLY A 56 -6.00 -9.98 -0.58
CA GLY A 56 -5.50 -10.02 0.80
C GLY A 56 -4.12 -9.40 0.96
N ILE A 57 -3.92 -8.17 0.45
CA ILE A 57 -2.62 -7.49 0.51
C ILE A 57 -2.51 -6.71 1.82
N THR A 58 -1.41 -6.92 2.54
CA THR A 58 -1.00 -6.08 3.67
C THR A 58 0.37 -5.48 3.40
N LEU A 59 0.47 -4.16 3.59
CA LEU A 59 1.69 -3.39 3.42
C LEU A 59 2.08 -2.77 4.76
N GLY A 60 3.36 -2.82 5.09
CA GLY A 60 3.95 -2.09 6.20
C GLY A 60 5.22 -1.40 5.73
N LEU A 61 5.33 -0.10 5.95
CA LEU A 61 6.56 0.67 5.73
C LEU A 61 6.99 1.28 7.05
N HIS A 62 8.29 1.24 7.30
CA HIS A 62 8.91 1.69 8.53
C HIS A 62 10.19 2.48 8.25
N SER A 63 10.34 3.61 8.93
CA SER A 63 11.53 4.44 8.91
C SER A 63 11.85 4.97 10.30
N ASP A 64 13.13 4.94 10.69
CA ASP A 64 13.59 5.51 11.96
C ASP A 64 14.15 6.94 11.82
N ALA A 65 14.37 7.44 10.59
CA ALA A 65 15.03 8.73 10.34
C ALA A 65 14.53 9.41 9.06
N PHE A 66 13.21 9.52 8.89
CA PHE A 66 12.63 10.12 7.69
C PHE A 66 12.70 11.64 7.74
N ASP A 67 13.48 12.28 6.87
CA ASP A 67 13.52 13.74 6.74
C ASP A 67 12.26 14.24 6.03
N LEU A 68 11.41 14.97 6.75
CA LEU A 68 10.15 15.51 6.21
C LEU A 68 10.35 16.62 5.17
N LYS A 69 11.47 17.36 5.23
CA LYS A 69 11.73 18.51 4.34
C LYS A 69 12.15 18.03 2.96
N SER A 70 13.12 17.13 2.92
CA SER A 70 13.57 16.52 1.66
C SER A 70 12.71 15.34 1.22
N ARG A 71 11.88 14.80 2.11
CA ARG A 71 11.07 13.57 1.92
C ARG A 71 11.95 12.36 1.62
N THR A 72 13.08 12.26 2.33
CA THR A 72 14.08 11.21 2.13
C THR A 72 14.46 10.58 3.45
N GLY A 73 14.91 9.33 3.44
CA GLY A 73 15.42 8.65 4.61
C GLY A 73 15.44 7.15 4.37
N PRO A 74 16.03 6.36 5.28
CA PRO A 74 15.98 4.91 5.18
C PRO A 74 14.53 4.45 5.35
N ILE A 75 13.98 3.80 4.33
CA ILE A 75 12.66 3.14 4.40
C ILE A 75 12.88 1.63 4.28
N SER A 76 12.30 0.88 5.21
CA SER A 76 12.15 -0.56 5.14
C SER A 76 10.68 -0.89 4.96
N GLY A 77 10.37 -2.02 4.33
CA GLY A 77 8.97 -2.38 4.10
C GLY A 77 8.75 -3.87 4.02
N THR A 78 7.52 -4.26 4.33
CA THR A 78 6.99 -5.60 4.17
C THR A 78 5.77 -5.56 3.27
N VAL A 79 5.64 -6.61 2.48
CA VAL A 79 4.44 -6.88 1.68
C VAL A 79 4.06 -8.33 1.92
N THR A 80 2.77 -8.56 2.20
CA THR A 80 2.18 -9.89 2.25
C THR A 80 1.00 -9.90 1.32
N VAL A 81 0.89 -10.98 0.55
CA VAL A 81 -0.20 -11.20 -0.40
C VAL A 81 -0.72 -12.61 -0.16
N GLU A 82 -2.02 -12.74 0.07
CA GLU A 82 -2.64 -14.04 0.32
C GLU A 82 -2.76 -14.86 -0.97
N THR A 83 -3.18 -14.22 -2.06
CA THR A 83 -3.40 -14.91 -3.34
C THR A 83 -2.96 -14.03 -4.50
N ILE A 84 -2.32 -14.64 -5.49
CA ILE A 84 -1.97 -14.03 -6.78
C ILE A 84 -2.56 -14.92 -7.87
N GLY A 85 -3.56 -14.39 -8.57
CA GLY A 85 -4.15 -14.99 -9.76
C GLY A 85 -3.60 -14.33 -11.02
N LEU A 86 -3.28 -15.14 -12.03
CA LEU A 86 -2.93 -14.67 -13.37
C LEU A 86 -4.13 -14.93 -14.28
N ASP A 87 -4.61 -13.86 -14.91
CA ASP A 87 -5.61 -13.95 -15.97
C ASP A 87 -4.86 -14.17 -17.28
N ASN A 88 -4.76 -15.43 -17.70
CA ASN A 88 -4.18 -15.80 -18.98
C ASN A 88 -5.31 -16.03 -19.99
N PRO A 89 -5.45 -15.16 -21.02
CA PRO A 89 -6.44 -15.35 -22.08
C PRO A 89 -6.19 -16.60 -22.92
#